data_AF-A0A3B0BVN0-F1
#
_entry.id   AF-A0A3B0BVN0-F1
#
_cell.length_a   1.000
_cell.length_b   1.000
_cell.length_c   1.000
_cell.angle_alpha   90.00
_cell.angle_beta   90.00
_cell.angle_gamma   90.00
#
_symmetry.space_group_name_H-M   'P 1'
#
loop_
_entity.id
_entity.type
_entity.pdbx_description
1 polymer ?
#
loop_
_entity_poly.entity_id
_entity_poly.type
_entity_poly.pdbx_seq_one_letter_code
_entity_poly.pdbx_strand_id
1 'polypeptide(L)'
;MMNVMARLALAIILIVQLVGCLDHPKNTGEQTKLKSLETQEKAAIKVLYPNKNTFFNNYGNYFNSKFPNVEFDVVPTQSIVSTQEIRQLIETENPDVLFLPTEQYEAFSNENMLMNLENLIKQSEFDI
;
A
#
# COMPACT_ATOMS: atom_id res chain seq x y z
N MET A 1 50.20 -13.13 21.40
CA MET A 1 49.02 -13.97 21.09
C MET A 1 47.72 -13.36 21.64
N MET A 2 47.69 -12.91 22.91
CA MET A 2 46.50 -12.29 23.54
C MET A 2 45.94 -11.05 22.80
N ASN A 3 46.80 -10.17 22.30
CA ASN A 3 46.36 -8.95 21.59
C ASN A 3 45.83 -9.22 20.18
N VAL A 4 46.21 -10.34 19.56
CA VAL A 4 45.71 -10.74 18.23
C VAL A 4 44.32 -11.34 18.38
N MET A 5 44.10 -12.17 19.41
CA MET A 5 42.79 -12.72 19.75
C MET A 5 41.81 -11.63 20.19
N ALA A 6 42.26 -10.62 20.95
CA ALA A 6 41.43 -9.49 21.34
C ALA A 6 40.99 -8.63 20.14
N ARG A 7 41.86 -8.44 19.13
CA ARG A 7 41.51 -7.75 17.88
C ARG A 7 40.56 -8.58 17.01
N LEU A 8 40.73 -9.90 16.98
CA LEU A 8 39.83 -10.82 16.27
C LEU A 8 38.43 -10.81 16.91
N ALA A 9 38.36 -10.88 18.25
CA ALA A 9 37.11 -10.83 19.00
C ALA A 9 36.37 -9.49 18.82
N LEU A 10 37.10 -8.37 18.81
CA LEU A 10 36.51 -7.05 18.56
C LEU A 10 35.96 -6.92 17.13
N ALA A 11 36.65 -7.49 16.14
CA ALA A 11 36.20 -7.49 14.74
C ALA A 11 34.94 -8.36 14.53
N ILE A 12 34.82 -9.49 15.24
CA ILE A 12 33.66 -10.39 15.12
C ILE A 12 32.40 -9.74 15.71
N ILE A 13 32.50 -8.97 16.81
CA ILE A 13 31.37 -8.28 17.44
C ILE A 13 30.78 -7.17 16.53
N LEU A 14 31.62 -6.51 15.72
CA LEU A 14 31.18 -5.49 14.77
C LEU A 14 30.40 -6.06 13.57
N ILE A 15 30.64 -7.30 13.17
CA ILE A 15 29.98 -7.93 12.00
C ILE A 15 28.55 -8.38 12.34
N VAL A 16 28.24 -8.66 13.61
CA VAL A 16 26.91 -9.11 14.06
C VAL A 16 25.83 -8.03 13.93
N GLN A 17 26.22 -6.75 13.86
CA GLN A 17 25.28 -5.63 13.70
C GLN A 17 24.74 -5.48 12.27
N LEU A 18 25.25 -6.22 11.28
CA LEU A 18 24.84 -6.12 9.87
C LEU A 18 23.97 -7.29 9.38
N VAL A 19 23.66 -8.28 10.22
CA VAL A 19 22.75 -9.40 9.89
C VAL A 19 21.41 -9.27 10.66
N GLY A 20 21.05 -8.03 11.00
CA GLY A 20 19.88 -7.68 11.80
C GLY A 20 18.74 -7.03 11.03
N CYS A 21 18.57 -7.31 9.73
CA CYS A 21 17.30 -7.12 9.01
C CYS A 21 17.02 -8.38 8.18
N LEU A 22 16.77 -9.51 8.86
CA LEU A 22 15.82 -10.48 8.29
C LEU A 22 14.43 -9.88 8.54
N ASP A 23 13.89 -9.20 7.54
CA ASP A 23 12.44 -8.98 7.46
C ASP A 23 11.77 -10.34 7.26
N HIS A 24 11.58 -11.03 8.37
CA HIS A 24 10.66 -12.15 8.46
C HIS A 24 9.27 -11.56 8.22
N PRO A 25 8.47 -12.12 7.28
CA PRO A 25 7.11 -11.65 7.05
C PRO A 25 6.33 -11.93 8.33
N LYS A 26 6.12 -10.88 9.11
CA LYS A 26 5.23 -10.89 10.26
C LYS A 26 3.80 -11.00 9.72
N ASN A 27 3.35 -12.24 9.53
CA ASN A 27 1.94 -12.60 9.65
C ASN A 27 1.50 -12.31 11.09
N THR A 28 1.29 -11.04 11.38
CA THR A 28 0.68 -10.59 12.62
C THR A 28 -0.44 -9.68 12.18
N GLY A 29 -1.69 -10.11 12.44
CA GLY A 29 -2.86 -9.25 12.39
C GLY A 29 -2.75 -8.17 13.45
N GLU A 30 -1.80 -7.26 13.27
CA GLU A 30 -1.74 -6.00 13.97
C GLU A 30 -2.96 -5.22 13.50
N GLN A 31 -4.00 -5.27 14.33
CA GLN A 31 -5.27 -4.59 14.10
C GLN A 31 -5.00 -3.09 14.03
N THR A 32 -4.72 -2.60 12.82
CA THR A 32 -4.52 -1.19 12.56
C THR A 32 -5.87 -0.53 12.74
N LYS A 33 -6.14 -0.01 13.94
CA LYS A 33 -7.36 0.74 14.23
C LYS A 33 -7.42 1.93 13.27
N LEU A 34 -8.45 1.96 12.43
CA LEU A 34 -8.67 3.04 11.48
C LEU A 34 -8.74 4.39 12.24
N LYS A 35 -7.94 5.35 11.79
CA LYS A 35 -8.02 6.74 12.28
C LYS A 35 -9.17 7.44 11.54
N SER A 36 -9.89 8.28 12.27
CA SER A 36 -10.92 9.13 11.67
C SER A 36 -10.30 10.11 10.68
N LEU A 37 -10.94 10.31 9.52
CA LEU A 37 -10.57 11.31 8.52
C LEU A 37 -11.02 12.74 8.90
N GLU A 38 -11.69 12.91 10.04
CA GLU A 38 -12.08 14.22 10.58
C GLU A 38 -10.90 15.03 11.12
N THR A 39 -9.70 14.44 11.17
CA THR A 39 -8.49 15.18 11.50
C THR A 39 -8.20 16.18 10.39
N GLN A 40 -7.84 17.43 10.73
CA GLN A 40 -7.45 18.46 9.76
C GLN A 40 -6.10 18.17 9.05
N GLU A 41 -5.58 16.96 9.20
CA GLU A 41 -4.33 16.54 8.57
C GLU A 41 -4.55 16.45 7.06
N LYS A 42 -3.65 17.06 6.29
CA LYS A 42 -3.65 16.92 4.84
C LYS A 42 -3.26 15.49 4.49
N ALA A 43 -4.02 14.86 3.61
CA ALA A 43 -3.72 13.54 3.08
C ALA A 43 -3.81 13.56 1.55
N ALA A 44 -3.02 12.70 0.91
CA ALA A 44 -3.11 12.45 -0.51
C ALA A 44 -3.39 10.96 -0.73
N ILE A 45 -4.29 10.64 -1.65
CA ILE A 45 -4.62 9.27 -2.03
C ILE A 45 -4.35 9.12 -3.52
N LYS A 46 -3.45 8.21 -3.87
CA LYS A 46 -3.17 7.86 -5.25
C LYS A 46 -4.11 6.74 -5.72
N VAL A 47 -4.84 7.01 -6.79
CA VAL A 47 -5.89 6.13 -7.31
C VAL A 47 -5.59 5.75 -8.75
N LEU A 48 -5.52 4.45 -9.01
CA LEU A 48 -5.46 3.91 -10.37
C LEU A 48 -6.89 3.73 -10.89
N TYR A 49 -7.27 4.47 -11.93
CA TYR A 49 -8.65 4.52 -12.44
C TYR A 49 -8.66 4.74 -13.96
N PRO A 50 -9.65 4.23 -14.73
CA PRO A 50 -9.65 4.38 -16.19
C PRO A 50 -9.49 5.82 -16.68
N ASN A 51 -10.24 6.77 -16.11
CA ASN A 51 -10.21 8.16 -16.53
C ASN A 51 -10.40 9.12 -15.35
N LYS A 52 -9.53 10.14 -15.25
CA LYS A 52 -9.54 11.13 -14.16
C LYS A 52 -10.86 11.88 -14.03
N ASN A 53 -11.41 12.38 -15.14
CA ASN A 53 -12.67 13.14 -15.09
C ASN A 53 -13.84 12.26 -14.64
N THR A 54 -13.85 11.00 -15.08
CA THR A 54 -14.86 10.02 -14.68
C THR A 54 -14.78 9.70 -13.18
N PHE A 55 -13.57 9.54 -12.64
CA PHE A 55 -13.38 9.37 -11.19
C PHE A 55 -13.96 10.54 -10.39
N PHE A 56 -13.65 11.78 -10.78
CA PHE A 56 -14.16 12.96 -10.07
C PHE A 56 -15.68 13.08 -10.17
N ASN A 57 -16.26 12.79 -11.33
CA ASN A 57 -17.71 12.80 -11.53
C ASN A 57 -18.42 11.74 -10.68
N ASN A 58 -17.86 10.53 -10.58
CA ASN A 58 -18.49 9.42 -9.86
C ASN A 58 -18.26 9.50 -8.35
N TYR A 59 -17.08 9.92 -7.91
CA TYR A 59 -16.64 9.80 -6.51
C TYR A 59 -15.98 11.06 -5.98
N GLY A 60 -14.92 11.55 -6.67
CA GLY A 60 -14.00 12.53 -6.12
C GLY A 60 -14.67 13.85 -5.71
N ASN A 61 -15.61 14.37 -6.51
CA ASN A 61 -16.27 15.64 -6.20
C ASN A 61 -17.11 15.57 -4.91
N TYR A 62 -17.87 14.49 -4.73
CA TYR A 62 -18.67 14.30 -3.53
C TYR A 62 -17.77 14.06 -2.31
N PHE A 63 -16.73 13.23 -2.46
CA PHE A 63 -15.78 12.95 -1.39
C PHE A 63 -15.08 14.22 -0.91
N ASN A 64 -14.53 15.02 -1.83
CA ASN A 64 -13.84 16.27 -1.52
C ASN A 64 -14.76 17.32 -0.86
N SER A 65 -16.07 17.29 -1.13
CA SER A 65 -17.02 18.18 -0.46
C SER A 65 -17.16 17.91 1.04
N LYS A 66 -16.91 16.65 1.46
CA LYS A 66 -16.93 16.22 2.86
C LYS A 66 -15.56 16.25 3.52
N PHE A 67 -14.53 15.94 2.74
CA PHE A 67 -13.14 15.82 3.21
C PHE A 67 -12.22 16.73 2.39
N PRO A 68 -12.31 18.06 2.56
CA PRO A 68 -11.56 19.03 1.76
C PRO A 68 -10.04 18.99 1.99
N ASN A 69 -9.59 18.28 3.02
CA ASN A 69 -8.18 18.04 3.36
C ASN A 69 -7.56 16.86 2.61
N VAL A 70 -8.36 16.10 1.85
CA VAL A 70 -7.88 14.96 1.06
C VAL A 70 -7.71 15.37 -0.40
N GLU A 71 -6.52 15.15 -0.93
CA GLU A 71 -6.19 15.35 -2.34
C GLU A 71 -6.13 14.00 -3.07
N PHE A 72 -6.67 13.94 -4.30
CA PHE A 72 -6.61 12.74 -5.14
C PHE A 72 -5.58 12.92 -6.26
N ASP A 73 -4.62 12.01 -6.31
CA ASP A 73 -3.73 11.83 -7.46
C ASP A 73 -4.24 10.65 -8.30
N VAL A 74 -4.82 10.94 -9.47
CA VAL A 74 -5.48 9.90 -10.28
C VAL A 74 -4.59 9.51 -11.45
N VAL A 75 -4.13 8.25 -11.44
CA VAL A 75 -3.35 7.63 -12.52
C VAL A 75 -4.31 6.97 -13.52
N PRO A 76 -4.42 7.50 -14.76
CA PRO A 76 -5.35 7.00 -15.76
C PRO A 76 -4.91 5.66 -16.36
N THR A 77 -5.85 4.72 -16.55
CA THR A 77 -5.58 3.40 -17.19
C THR A 77 -6.30 3.16 -18.50
N GLN A 78 -7.05 4.12 -19.03
CA GLN A 78 -7.82 3.98 -20.28
C GLN A 78 -7.02 3.50 -21.50
N SER A 79 -5.70 3.74 -21.54
CA SER A 79 -4.84 3.32 -22.65
C SER A 79 -4.15 1.97 -22.42
N ILE A 80 -4.37 1.35 -21.26
CA ILE A 80 -3.70 0.12 -20.84
C ILE A 80 -4.67 -1.04 -20.99
N VAL A 81 -4.25 -2.08 -21.70
CA VAL A 81 -5.11 -3.22 -22.02
C VAL A 81 -4.62 -4.50 -21.34
N SER A 82 -3.31 -4.65 -21.12
CA SER A 82 -2.77 -5.88 -20.55
C SER A 82 -2.62 -5.85 -19.02
N THR A 83 -2.84 -7.00 -18.39
CA THR A 83 -2.59 -7.20 -16.96
C THR A 83 -1.13 -6.93 -16.58
N GLN A 84 -0.19 -7.20 -17.49
CA GLN A 84 1.24 -6.99 -17.23
C GLN A 84 1.61 -5.50 -17.17
N GLU A 85 1.03 -4.68 -18.05
CA GLU A 85 1.22 -3.23 -18.00
C GLU A 85 0.59 -2.64 -16.74
N ILE A 86 -0.59 -3.14 -16.32
CA ILE A 86 -1.21 -2.74 -15.05
C ILE A 86 -0.30 -3.11 -13.87
N ARG A 87 0.29 -4.31 -13.86
CA ARG A 87 1.26 -4.70 -12.82
C ARG A 87 2.43 -3.74 -12.74
N GLN A 88 3.07 -3.45 -13.87
CA GLN A 88 4.20 -2.52 -13.91
C GLN A 88 3.80 -1.13 -13.43
N LEU A 89 2.58 -0.69 -13.77
CA LEU A 89 2.06 0.58 -13.28
C LEU A 89 1.82 0.57 -11.77
N ILE A 90 1.28 -0.52 -11.20
CA ILE A 90 1.11 -0.67 -9.76
C ILE A 90 2.48 -0.61 -9.05
N GLU A 91 3.48 -1.32 -9.56
CA GLU A 91 4.84 -1.34 -9.00
C GLU A 91 5.52 0.03 -9.09
N THR A 92 5.32 0.76 -10.19
CA THR A 92 5.97 2.05 -10.44
C THR A 92 5.29 3.18 -9.68
N GLU A 93 3.96 3.23 -9.71
CA GLU A 93 3.19 4.33 -9.13
C GLU A 93 2.87 4.12 -7.66
N ASN A 94 2.88 2.87 -7.18
CA ASN A 94 2.51 2.46 -5.83
C ASN A 94 1.18 3.11 -5.37
N PRO A 95 0.07 2.91 -6.11
CA PRO A 95 -1.22 3.50 -5.78
C PRO A 95 -1.84 2.88 -4.51
N ASP A 96 -2.64 3.67 -3.80
CA ASP A 96 -3.36 3.24 -2.59
C ASP A 96 -4.65 2.49 -2.92
N VAL A 97 -5.32 2.88 -4.02
CA VAL A 97 -6.62 2.33 -4.44
C VAL A 97 -6.57 1.97 -5.92
N LEU A 98 -7.09 0.78 -6.25
CA LEU A 98 -7.08 0.22 -7.59
C LEU A 98 -8.50 -0.01 -8.09
N PHE A 99 -8.82 0.49 -9.28
CA PHE A 99 -9.98 0.04 -10.04
C PHE A 99 -9.56 -1.07 -11.02
N LEU A 100 -10.03 -2.29 -10.76
CA LEU A 100 -9.64 -3.49 -11.50
C LEU A 100 -10.87 -4.20 -12.08
N PRO A 101 -10.83 -4.62 -13.36
CA PRO A 101 -11.73 -5.66 -13.88
C PRO A 101 -11.58 -6.97 -13.10
N THR A 102 -12.62 -7.81 -13.15
CA THR A 102 -12.68 -9.08 -12.41
C THR A 102 -11.47 -9.97 -12.67
N GLU A 103 -11.03 -10.13 -13.93
CA GLU A 103 -9.88 -11.02 -14.22
C GLU A 103 -8.58 -10.50 -13.61
N GLN A 104 -8.37 -9.18 -13.57
CA GLN A 104 -7.20 -8.56 -12.96
C GLN A 104 -7.24 -8.63 -11.44
N TYR A 105 -8.44 -8.43 -10.85
CA TYR A 105 -8.65 -8.59 -9.42
C TYR A 105 -8.31 -10.01 -8.96
N GLU A 106 -8.81 -11.03 -9.65
CA GLU A 106 -8.53 -12.43 -9.33
C GLU A 106 -7.03 -12.75 -9.42
N ALA A 107 -6.36 -12.31 -10.50
CA ALA A 107 -4.94 -12.51 -10.68
C ALA A 107 -4.12 -11.88 -9.54
N PHE A 108 -4.33 -10.59 -9.27
CA PHE A 108 -3.56 -9.87 -8.24
C PHE A 108 -3.89 -10.28 -6.81
N SER A 109 -5.13 -10.75 -6.56
CA SER A 109 -5.50 -11.34 -5.28
C SER A 109 -4.73 -12.63 -5.01
N ASN A 110 -4.67 -13.53 -6.00
CA ASN A 110 -3.93 -14.80 -5.89
C ASN A 110 -2.41 -14.60 -5.68
N GLU A 111 -1.89 -13.46 -6.12
CA GLU A 111 -0.48 -13.09 -5.99
C GLU A 111 -0.17 -12.29 -4.72
N ASN A 112 -1.14 -12.09 -3.83
CA ASN A 112 -1.02 -11.29 -2.60
C ASN A 112 -0.62 -9.82 -2.84
N MET A 113 -0.95 -9.26 -4.02
CA MET A 113 -0.75 -7.84 -4.31
C MET A 113 -1.86 -6.95 -3.75
N LEU A 114 -2.97 -7.53 -3.31
CA LEU A 114 -4.12 -6.81 -2.77
C LEU A 114 -4.24 -7.03 -1.26
N MET A 115 -4.45 -5.94 -0.52
CA MET A 115 -4.71 -6.02 0.92
C MET A 115 -6.03 -6.76 1.18
N ASN A 116 -6.00 -7.70 2.13
CA ASN A 116 -7.22 -8.33 2.63
C ASN A 116 -8.01 -7.32 3.50
N LEU A 117 -9.25 -7.02 3.09
CA LEU A 117 -10.11 -6.03 3.73
C LEU A 117 -11.05 -6.60 4.80
N GLU A 118 -11.07 -7.92 5.04
CA GLU A 118 -12.01 -8.60 5.95
C GLU A 118 -12.02 -7.96 7.36
N ASN A 119 -10.84 -7.69 7.91
CA ASN A 119 -10.73 -7.07 9.24
C ASN A 119 -11.17 -5.60 9.22
N LEU A 120 -10.93 -4.88 8.11
CA LEU A 120 -11.31 -3.48 7.98
C LEU A 120 -12.84 -3.32 7.84
N ILE A 121 -13.49 -4.19 7.07
CA ILE A 121 -14.95 -4.24 6.91
C ILE A 121 -15.62 -4.52 8.27
N LYS A 122 -15.08 -5.47 9.04
CA LYS A 122 -15.57 -5.76 10.40
C LYS A 122 -15.43 -4.56 11.34
N GLN A 123 -14.30 -3.85 11.27
CA GLN A 123 -14.06 -2.67 12.10
C GLN A 123 -14.93 -1.46 11.72
N SER A 124 -15.29 -1.32 10.44
CA SER A 124 -16.11 -0.20 9.96
C SER A 124 -17.61 -0.40 10.16
N GLU A 125 -18.03 -1.56 10.69
CA GLU A 125 -19.44 -1.96 10.82
C GLU A 125 -20.20 -1.85 9.48
N PHE A 126 -19.49 -2.01 8.37
CA PHE A 126 -20.08 -1.91 7.03
C PHE A 126 -20.74 -3.24 6.67
N ASP A 127 -22.04 -3.19 6.38
CA ASP A 127 -22.83 -4.35 5.94
C ASP A 127 -22.72 -4.51 4.41
N ILE A 128 -22.38 -5.71 3.93
CA ILE A 128 -22.09 -6.03 2.51
C ILE A 128 -23.21 -6.83 1.85
#